data_AF-A0A2H5TNT4-F1
#
_entry.id   AF-A0A2H5TNT4-F1
#
_cell.length_a   1.000
_cell.length_b   1.000
_cell.length_c   1.000
_cell.angle_alpha   90.00
_cell.angle_beta   90.00
_cell.angle_gamma   90.00
#
_symmetry.space_group_name_H-M   'P 1'
#
loop_
_entity.id
_entity.type
_entity.pdbx_description
1 polymer ?
#
loop_
_entity_poly.entity_id
_entity_poly.type
_entity_poly.pdbx_seq_one_letter_code
_entity_poly.pdbx_strand_id
1 'polypeptide(L)'
;MSKETKRESINDNLEMILSCKQVRKLLSKFSFDYYEIRLWKDQIEIPIGVSMEPFVIREVILHGLYFQHLKLYPEFECKKGQIPSWVNERAASVEPGKLIPGITKRYPDHIIIYKVQKPPKYRDQTTMLEPLKIKPNQRFLYHGVRTSIIIPFFIAYARPYSNAINNEFGPGIYCTPNFDVAVEYSGRNGAIFVYDWSDSGGDSITTKTLSGKEWADTVKGHICIADITRPSPPLHEEDIIQGPITSNNNSIYYHYCNPIQSEKFQIVATTDNGMNALASRLYGIIYLC
;
A
#
# COMPACT_ATOMS: atom_id res chain seq x y z
N MET A 1 -9.58 -60.15 23.93
CA MET A 1 -10.36 -58.90 23.89
C MET A 1 -9.58 -57.88 23.09
N SER A 2 -9.78 -57.89 21.77
CA SER A 2 -9.20 -56.92 20.83
C SER A 2 -10.06 -55.66 20.87
N LYS A 3 -9.45 -54.51 21.20
CA LYS A 3 -10.07 -53.21 20.92
C LYS A 3 -9.82 -52.90 19.45
N GLU A 4 -10.81 -53.21 18.63
CA GLU A 4 -10.92 -52.64 17.28
C GLU A 4 -11.14 -51.13 17.42
N THR A 5 -10.07 -50.37 17.21
CA THR A 5 -10.17 -48.93 16.97
C THR A 5 -10.72 -48.76 15.57
N LYS A 6 -12.02 -48.43 15.46
CA LYS A 6 -12.64 -47.88 14.26
C LYS A 6 -11.76 -46.74 13.73
N ARG A 7 -11.13 -46.94 12.57
CA ARG A 7 -10.63 -45.83 11.76
C ARG A 7 -11.85 -45.05 11.30
N GLU A 8 -11.98 -43.83 11.81
CA GLU A 8 -12.96 -42.87 11.32
C GLU A 8 -12.77 -42.66 9.82
N SER A 9 -13.90 -42.60 9.12
CA SER A 9 -14.05 -42.50 7.67
C SER A 9 -13.26 -41.33 7.11
N ILE A 10 -12.37 -41.62 6.16
CA ILE A 10 -11.81 -40.64 5.25
C ILE A 10 -12.99 -40.06 4.46
N ASN A 11 -13.22 -38.77 4.63
CA ASN A 11 -14.22 -37.90 4.01
C ASN A 11 -14.63 -38.34 2.58
N ASP A 12 -15.83 -38.90 2.41
CA ASP A 12 -16.35 -39.51 1.16
C ASP A 12 -16.50 -38.54 -0.04
N ASN A 13 -16.10 -37.27 0.12
CA ASN A 13 -16.23 -36.21 -0.88
C ASN A 13 -14.89 -35.67 -1.42
N LEU A 14 -13.76 -36.27 -1.02
CA LEU A 14 -12.42 -35.83 -1.41
C LEU A 14 -11.80 -36.74 -2.46
N GLU A 15 -11.31 -36.14 -3.54
CA GLU A 15 -10.54 -36.83 -4.59
C GLU A 15 -9.10 -37.06 -4.15
N MET A 16 -8.47 -36.05 -3.54
CA MET A 16 -7.11 -36.13 -3.00
C MET A 16 -6.80 -34.96 -2.07
N ILE A 17 -5.76 -35.12 -1.24
CA ILE A 17 -5.21 -34.05 -0.41
C ILE A 17 -3.78 -33.75 -0.86
N LEU A 18 -3.50 -32.51 -1.20
CA LEU A 18 -2.17 -32.04 -1.56
C LEU A 18 -1.45 -31.47 -0.34
N SER A 19 -0.30 -32.06 0.00
CA SER A 19 0.60 -31.49 0.99
C SER A 19 1.12 -30.11 0.55
N CYS A 20 1.52 -29.26 1.50
CA CYS A 20 2.09 -27.95 1.17
C CYS A 20 3.29 -28.05 0.20
N LYS A 21 4.11 -29.11 0.28
CA LYS A 21 5.21 -29.35 -0.67
C LYS A 21 4.70 -29.64 -2.09
N GLN A 22 3.59 -30.38 -2.22
CA GLN A 22 2.97 -30.65 -3.50
C GLN A 22 2.30 -29.40 -4.07
N VAL A 23 1.59 -28.62 -3.24
CA VAL A 23 1.03 -27.32 -3.63
C VAL A 23 2.15 -26.40 -4.13
N ARG A 24 3.23 -26.23 -3.37
CA ARG A 24 4.38 -25.41 -3.78
C ARG A 24 5.00 -25.84 -5.10
N LYS A 25 5.20 -27.16 -5.29
CA LYS A 25 5.73 -27.71 -6.53
C LYS A 25 4.78 -27.47 -7.70
N LEU A 26 3.48 -27.54 -7.46
CA LEU A 26 2.46 -27.23 -8.46
C LEU A 26 2.51 -25.73 -8.83
N LEU A 27 2.45 -24.85 -7.84
CA LEU A 27 2.52 -23.40 -8.02
C LEU A 27 3.80 -22.94 -8.70
N SER A 28 4.94 -23.60 -8.48
CA SER A 28 6.20 -23.25 -9.16
C SER A 28 6.18 -23.48 -10.67
N LYS A 29 5.22 -24.25 -11.19
CA LYS A 29 4.99 -24.40 -12.63
C LYS A 29 4.20 -23.23 -13.23
N PHE A 30 3.56 -22.47 -12.36
CA PHE A 30 2.76 -21.30 -12.71
C PHE A 30 3.53 -20.03 -12.35
N SER A 31 3.14 -18.89 -12.92
CA SER A 31 3.84 -17.62 -12.71
C SER A 31 3.51 -16.98 -11.36
N PHE A 32 3.39 -17.74 -10.26
CA PHE A 32 3.20 -17.20 -8.91
C PHE A 32 4.52 -16.72 -8.30
N ASP A 33 4.44 -15.84 -7.30
CA ASP A 33 5.64 -15.31 -6.66
C ASP A 33 6.48 -16.37 -5.95
N TYR A 34 7.74 -16.50 -6.36
CA TYR A 34 8.64 -17.53 -5.82
C TYR A 34 8.81 -17.42 -4.29
N TYR A 35 8.88 -16.21 -3.75
CA TYR A 35 9.00 -16.00 -2.31
C TYR A 35 7.68 -16.32 -1.60
N GLU A 36 6.54 -15.97 -2.17
CA GLU A 36 5.23 -16.27 -1.60
C GLU A 36 4.89 -17.75 -1.64
N ILE A 37 5.23 -18.45 -2.73
CA ILE A 37 5.11 -19.91 -2.83
C ILE A 37 5.87 -20.55 -1.66
N ARG A 38 7.08 -20.09 -1.34
CA ARG A 38 7.86 -20.65 -0.21
C ARG A 38 7.20 -20.43 1.15
N LEU A 39 6.36 -19.41 1.29
CA LEU A 39 5.63 -19.10 2.51
C LEU A 39 4.34 -19.93 2.67
N TRP A 40 3.79 -20.50 1.60
CA TRP A 40 2.57 -21.31 1.65
C TRP A 40 2.71 -22.54 2.56
N LYS A 41 1.95 -22.63 3.65
CA LYS A 41 2.07 -23.75 4.63
C LYS A 41 0.89 -24.71 4.61
N ASP A 42 -0.19 -24.35 3.94
CA ASP A 42 -1.46 -25.07 4.07
C ASP A 42 -1.55 -26.26 3.10
N GLN A 43 -2.35 -27.25 3.49
CA GLN A 43 -2.75 -28.34 2.60
C GLN A 43 -4.01 -27.92 1.85
N ILE A 44 -4.22 -28.49 0.65
CA ILE A 44 -5.43 -28.24 -0.13
C ILE A 44 -6.12 -29.58 -0.37
N GLU A 45 -7.36 -29.68 0.06
CA GLU A 45 -8.23 -30.83 -0.18
C GLU A 45 -9.00 -30.61 -1.48
N ILE A 46 -8.84 -31.51 -2.45
CA ILE A 46 -9.47 -31.44 -3.77
C ILE A 46 -10.79 -32.22 -3.70
N PRO A 47 -11.94 -31.58 -3.96
CA PRO A 47 -13.23 -32.27 -4.01
C PRO A 47 -13.34 -33.19 -5.24
N ILE A 48 -14.14 -34.26 -5.11
CA ILE A 48 -14.43 -35.19 -6.22
C ILE A 48 -15.03 -34.44 -7.42
N GLY A 49 -14.48 -34.70 -8.61
CA GLY A 49 -15.00 -34.17 -9.87
C GLY A 49 -14.49 -32.77 -10.21
N VAL A 50 -13.49 -32.29 -9.49
CA VAL A 50 -12.88 -30.99 -9.72
C VAL A 50 -11.47 -31.14 -10.28
N SER A 51 -11.17 -30.38 -11.34
CA SER A 51 -9.82 -30.36 -11.90
C SER A 51 -8.83 -29.76 -10.89
N MET A 52 -7.84 -30.58 -10.50
CA MET A 52 -6.85 -30.27 -9.46
C MET A 52 -6.15 -28.93 -9.68
N GLU A 53 -5.56 -28.71 -10.87
CA GLU A 53 -4.73 -27.52 -11.13
C GLU A 53 -5.53 -26.20 -11.04
N PRO A 54 -6.66 -26.02 -11.76
CA PRO A 54 -7.49 -24.82 -11.63
C PRO A 54 -8.00 -24.58 -10.20
N PHE A 55 -8.34 -25.65 -9.47
CA PHE A 55 -8.84 -25.53 -8.11
C PHE A 55 -7.76 -25.08 -7.13
N VAL A 56 -6.56 -25.68 -7.19
CA VAL A 56 -5.42 -25.23 -6.38
C VAL A 56 -5.08 -23.78 -6.67
N ILE A 57 -5.07 -23.38 -7.95
CA ILE A 57 -4.84 -21.99 -8.36
C ILE A 57 -5.88 -21.05 -7.74
N ARG A 58 -7.17 -21.40 -7.82
CA ARG A 58 -8.26 -20.62 -7.23
C ARG A 58 -8.07 -20.47 -5.72
N GLU A 59 -7.81 -21.56 -5.02
CA GLU A 59 -7.67 -21.55 -3.56
C GLU A 59 -6.53 -20.63 -3.12
N VAL A 60 -5.35 -20.73 -3.76
CA VAL A 60 -4.21 -19.92 -3.35
C VAL A 60 -4.44 -18.42 -3.62
N ILE A 61 -5.18 -18.07 -4.69
CA ILE A 61 -5.57 -16.68 -4.99
C ILE A 61 -6.52 -16.14 -3.92
N LEU A 62 -7.51 -16.93 -3.50
CA LEU A 62 -8.44 -16.53 -2.44
C LEU A 62 -7.73 -16.34 -1.09
N HIS A 63 -6.63 -17.06 -0.88
CA HIS A 63 -5.74 -16.93 0.27
C HIS A 63 -4.64 -15.87 0.07
N GLY A 64 -4.71 -15.08 -1.00
CA GLY A 64 -3.90 -13.87 -1.19
C GLY A 64 -2.60 -14.05 -1.98
N LEU A 65 -2.31 -15.22 -2.55
CA LEU A 65 -1.16 -15.39 -3.45
C LEU A 65 -1.47 -14.80 -4.83
N TYR A 66 -0.57 -13.96 -5.36
CA TYR A 66 -0.73 -13.36 -6.68
C TYR A 66 0.22 -13.94 -7.73
N PHE A 67 -0.20 -13.89 -8.99
CA PHE A 67 0.66 -14.18 -10.11
C PHE A 67 1.65 -13.03 -10.34
N GLN A 68 2.94 -13.32 -10.39
CA GLN A 68 3.99 -12.40 -10.85
C GLN A 68 3.76 -11.91 -12.30
N HIS A 69 3.18 -12.75 -13.17
CA HIS A 69 3.17 -12.47 -14.63
C HIS A 69 1.89 -12.81 -15.41
N LEU A 70 0.74 -13.04 -14.77
CA LEU A 70 -0.50 -13.15 -15.55
C LEU A 70 -0.93 -11.76 -16.04
N LYS A 71 -0.55 -11.47 -17.30
CA LYS A 71 -1.22 -10.50 -18.16
C LYS A 71 -2.64 -11.00 -18.40
N LEU A 72 -3.54 -10.79 -17.46
CA LEU A 72 -4.93 -11.24 -17.58
C LEU A 72 -5.67 -10.58 -18.75
N TYR A 73 -5.11 -9.50 -19.33
CA TYR A 73 -5.62 -8.81 -20.51
C TYR A 73 -4.47 -8.03 -21.17
N PRO A 74 -3.80 -8.54 -22.22
CA PRO A 74 -2.77 -7.78 -22.93
C PRO A 74 -3.29 -6.49 -23.59
N GLU A 75 -4.58 -6.39 -23.86
CA GLU A 75 -5.28 -5.17 -24.28
C GLU A 75 -5.36 -4.10 -23.18
N PHE A 76 -5.21 -4.51 -21.91
CA PHE A 76 -4.95 -3.62 -20.77
C PHE A 76 -3.46 -3.54 -20.48
N GLU A 77 -2.60 -3.50 -21.50
CA GLU A 77 -1.25 -2.95 -21.37
C GLU A 77 -1.33 -1.48 -20.93
N CYS A 78 -1.59 -1.25 -19.65
CA CYS A 78 -1.06 -0.11 -18.95
C CYS A 78 0.45 -0.32 -18.97
N LYS A 79 1.11 0.17 -20.02
CA LYS A 79 2.57 0.11 -20.16
C LYS A 79 3.15 0.53 -18.80
N LYS A 80 3.81 -0.42 -18.13
CA LYS A 80 4.35 -0.31 -16.77
C LYS A 80 4.74 1.12 -16.44
N GLY A 81 3.94 1.81 -15.62
CA GLY A 81 4.27 3.14 -15.12
C GLY A 81 4.46 4.23 -16.18
N GLN A 82 3.79 4.14 -17.33
CA GLN A 82 3.67 5.28 -18.21
C GLN A 82 2.47 6.12 -17.76
N ILE A 83 2.74 7.41 -17.58
CA ILE A 83 1.70 8.43 -17.48
C ILE A 83 0.74 8.21 -18.67
N PRO A 84 -0.58 8.03 -18.47
CA PRO A 84 -1.49 7.78 -19.58
C PRO A 84 -1.35 8.87 -20.65
N SER A 85 -1.32 8.50 -21.93
CA SER A 85 -0.97 9.43 -23.02
C SER A 85 -1.90 10.63 -23.13
N TRP A 86 -3.14 10.48 -22.67
CA TRP A 86 -4.15 11.54 -22.61
C TRP A 86 -3.93 12.53 -21.45
N VAL A 87 -3.11 12.17 -20.45
CA VAL A 87 -2.72 13.08 -19.36
C VAL A 87 -1.70 14.08 -19.89
N ASN A 88 -2.03 15.35 -19.73
CA ASN A 88 -1.26 16.47 -20.23
C ASN A 88 -1.08 17.54 -19.15
N GLU A 89 -0.45 18.66 -19.50
CA GLU A 89 -0.12 19.73 -18.56
C GLU A 89 -1.35 20.50 -18.05
N ARG A 90 -2.48 20.41 -18.77
CA ARG A 90 -3.74 20.99 -18.32
C ARG A 90 -4.45 20.02 -17.39
N ALA A 91 -4.79 20.50 -16.19
CA ALA A 91 -5.65 19.79 -15.25
C ALA A 91 -6.98 19.42 -15.90
N ALA A 92 -7.32 18.14 -15.81
CA ALA A 92 -8.59 17.59 -16.24
C ALA A 92 -9.30 16.91 -15.07
N SER A 93 -10.62 17.07 -15.01
CA SER A 93 -11.47 16.28 -14.13
C SER A 93 -11.82 14.96 -14.81
N VAL A 94 -11.54 13.82 -14.16
CA VAL A 94 -11.75 12.49 -14.74
C VAL A 94 -12.34 11.53 -13.72
N GLU A 95 -13.14 10.59 -14.19
CA GLU A 95 -13.55 9.44 -13.39
C GLU A 95 -12.34 8.53 -13.15
N PRO A 96 -12.09 8.07 -11.90
CA PRO A 96 -11.01 7.13 -11.59
C PRO A 96 -11.03 5.85 -12.43
N GLY A 97 -12.22 5.41 -12.87
CA GLY A 97 -12.39 4.26 -13.77
C GLY A 97 -11.69 4.42 -15.13
N LYS A 98 -11.38 5.65 -15.57
CA LYS A 98 -10.57 5.90 -16.78
C LYS A 98 -9.10 5.56 -16.61
N LEU A 99 -8.60 5.54 -15.37
CA LEU A 99 -7.22 5.15 -15.05
C LEU A 99 -7.11 3.63 -14.94
N ILE A 100 -8.08 3.00 -14.29
CA ILE A 100 -8.16 1.54 -14.12
C ILE A 100 -9.62 1.11 -14.26
N PRO A 101 -9.96 0.38 -15.33
CA PRO A 101 -11.31 -0.13 -15.54
C PRO A 101 -11.77 -1.02 -14.39
N GLY A 102 -13.04 -0.89 -13.98
CA GLY A 102 -13.65 -1.72 -12.93
C GLY A 102 -13.48 -1.17 -11.51
N ILE A 103 -12.71 -0.10 -11.30
CA ILE A 103 -12.73 0.63 -10.03
C ILE A 103 -14.05 1.37 -9.91
N THR A 104 -14.95 0.84 -9.08
CA THR A 104 -16.18 1.53 -8.71
C THR A 104 -16.36 1.39 -7.19
N LYS A 105 -16.84 2.46 -6.53
CA LYS A 105 -17.23 2.56 -5.10
C LYS A 105 -16.19 3.00 -4.04
N ARG A 106 -14.89 3.08 -4.32
CA ARG A 106 -13.90 3.49 -3.29
C ARG A 106 -13.43 4.94 -3.40
N TYR A 107 -13.42 5.50 -4.60
CA TYR A 107 -12.93 6.85 -4.88
C TYR A 107 -14.10 7.81 -5.15
N PRO A 108 -13.86 9.12 -5.06
CA PRO A 108 -14.80 10.12 -5.57
C PRO A 108 -15.16 9.86 -7.03
N ASP A 109 -16.34 10.32 -7.44
CA ASP A 109 -16.80 10.19 -8.83
C ASP A 109 -15.80 10.81 -9.81
N HIS A 110 -15.13 11.88 -9.40
CA HIS A 110 -14.17 12.61 -10.22
C HIS A 110 -12.95 13.04 -9.41
N ILE A 111 -11.77 12.99 -10.04
CA ILE A 111 -10.50 13.47 -9.51
C ILE A 111 -9.80 14.38 -10.53
N ILE A 112 -8.95 15.27 -10.05
CA ILE A 112 -8.14 16.13 -10.91
C ILE A 112 -6.83 15.42 -11.30
N ILE A 113 -6.48 15.43 -12.58
CA ILE A 113 -5.26 14.81 -13.09
C ILE A 113 -4.54 15.71 -14.08
N TYR A 114 -3.20 15.74 -13.97
CA TYR A 114 -2.30 16.39 -14.92
C TYR A 114 -0.88 15.88 -14.74
N LYS A 115 0.00 16.24 -15.66
CA LYS A 115 1.45 16.09 -15.52
C LYS A 115 2.13 17.44 -15.47
N VAL A 116 3.26 17.52 -14.78
CA VAL A 116 4.04 18.75 -14.66
C VAL A 116 5.52 18.42 -14.71
N GLN A 117 6.30 19.28 -15.38
CA GLN A 117 7.75 19.20 -15.31
C GLN A 117 8.18 19.56 -13.88
N LYS A 118 8.84 18.63 -13.20
CA LYS A 118 9.29 18.87 -11.82
C LYS A 118 10.27 20.06 -11.78
N PRO A 119 9.98 21.14 -11.02
CA PRO A 119 10.92 22.24 -10.87
C PRO A 119 12.23 21.78 -10.22
N PRO A 120 13.38 22.41 -10.54
CA PRO A 120 14.63 22.13 -9.83
C PRO A 120 14.48 22.29 -8.31
N LYS A 121 15.20 21.48 -7.51
CA LYS A 121 15.02 21.39 -6.04
C LYS A 121 15.07 22.75 -5.30
N TYR A 122 15.82 23.71 -5.84
CA TYR A 122 16.00 25.06 -5.26
C TYR A 122 14.91 26.07 -5.67
N ARG A 123 13.99 25.69 -6.57
CA ARG A 123 12.84 26.52 -6.93
C ARG A 123 11.63 26.14 -6.10
N ASP A 124 10.71 27.09 -6.00
CA ASP A 124 9.41 26.88 -5.37
C ASP A 124 8.64 25.75 -6.07
N GLN A 125 8.50 24.64 -5.35
CA GLN A 125 7.80 23.45 -5.80
C GLN A 125 6.28 23.65 -5.75
N THR A 126 5.76 24.58 -4.94
CA THR A 126 4.32 24.75 -4.71
C THR A 126 3.58 25.24 -5.96
N THR A 127 4.29 25.80 -6.93
CA THR A 127 3.77 26.10 -8.29
C THR A 127 3.11 24.88 -8.95
N MET A 128 3.54 23.66 -8.62
CA MET A 128 2.91 22.43 -9.09
C MET A 128 1.47 22.25 -8.61
N LEU A 129 1.04 22.95 -7.56
CA LEU A 129 -0.33 22.90 -7.01
C LEU A 129 -1.28 23.89 -7.66
N GLU A 130 -0.80 24.88 -8.42
CA GLU A 130 -1.65 25.93 -9.03
C GLU A 130 -2.83 25.37 -9.84
N PRO A 131 -2.68 24.30 -10.66
CA PRO A 131 -3.78 23.75 -11.43
C PRO A 131 -4.92 23.16 -10.60
N LEU A 132 -4.66 22.82 -9.33
CA LEU A 132 -5.68 22.30 -8.40
C LEU A 132 -6.64 23.36 -7.89
N LYS A 133 -6.29 24.65 -8.04
CA LYS A 133 -7.09 25.81 -7.60
C LYS A 133 -7.54 25.66 -6.13
N ILE A 134 -6.59 25.31 -5.28
CA ILE A 134 -6.80 25.08 -3.84
C ILE A 134 -7.44 26.31 -3.20
N LYS A 135 -8.55 26.10 -2.48
CA LYS A 135 -9.22 27.16 -1.71
C LYS A 135 -8.53 27.35 -0.36
N PRO A 136 -8.59 28.57 0.23
CA PRO A 136 -7.90 28.87 1.50
C PRO A 136 -8.27 27.98 2.69
N ASN A 137 -9.48 27.42 2.69
CA ASN A 137 -9.98 26.57 3.76
C ASN A 137 -9.72 25.07 3.53
N GLN A 138 -9.17 24.70 2.36
CA GLN A 138 -8.87 23.30 2.08
C GLN A 138 -7.53 22.91 2.67
N ARG A 139 -7.50 21.75 3.32
CA ARG A 139 -6.29 21.14 3.86
C ARG A 139 -6.03 19.86 3.10
N PHE A 140 -4.79 19.69 2.65
CA PHE A 140 -4.42 18.53 1.86
C PHE A 140 -3.37 17.69 2.55
N LEU A 141 -3.49 16.38 2.33
CA LEU A 141 -2.41 15.43 2.55
C LEU A 141 -1.83 15.02 1.21
N TYR A 142 -0.51 14.89 1.17
CA TYR A 142 0.25 14.56 -0.02
C TYR A 142 0.96 13.22 0.19
N HIS A 143 0.89 12.34 -0.81
CA HIS A 143 1.61 11.07 -0.82
C HIS A 143 2.45 10.96 -2.09
N GLY A 144 3.76 10.89 -1.92
CA GLY A 144 4.69 10.77 -3.02
C GLY A 144 5.01 9.32 -3.37
N VAL A 145 4.84 8.95 -4.64
CA VAL A 145 5.15 7.62 -5.17
C VAL A 145 6.26 7.75 -6.20
N ARG A 146 7.45 7.22 -5.89
CA ARG A 146 8.62 7.29 -6.78
C ARG A 146 8.50 6.46 -8.05
N THR A 147 7.99 5.25 -7.90
CA THR A 147 8.06 4.23 -8.96
C THR A 147 6.76 4.24 -9.71
N SER A 148 6.81 4.69 -10.97
CA SER A 148 5.61 4.82 -11.78
C SER A 148 4.87 3.50 -11.98
N ILE A 149 5.57 2.36 -11.94
CA ILE A 149 4.99 1.01 -12.01
C ILE A 149 4.00 0.73 -10.87
N ILE A 150 4.19 1.36 -9.71
CA ILE A 150 3.37 1.13 -8.52
C ILE A 150 2.13 2.02 -8.54
N ILE A 151 2.11 3.10 -9.34
CA ILE A 151 0.99 4.04 -9.38
C ILE A 151 -0.33 3.32 -9.73
N PRO A 152 -0.42 2.47 -10.78
CA PRO A 152 -1.65 1.72 -11.05
C PRO A 152 -2.03 0.79 -9.90
N PHE A 153 -1.07 0.11 -9.27
CA PHE A 153 -1.35 -0.73 -8.11
C PHE A 153 -1.96 0.10 -6.97
N PHE A 154 -1.36 1.25 -6.69
CA PHE A 154 -1.82 2.13 -5.62
C PHE A 154 -3.22 2.69 -5.89
N ILE A 155 -3.55 3.01 -7.15
CA ILE A 155 -4.92 3.38 -7.56
C ILE A 155 -5.88 2.19 -7.48
N ALA A 156 -5.47 0.98 -7.84
CA ALA A 156 -6.36 -0.19 -7.82
C ALA A 156 -6.72 -0.60 -6.40
N TYR A 157 -5.73 -0.62 -5.51
CA TYR A 157 -5.87 -1.21 -4.19
C TYR A 157 -6.04 -0.18 -3.09
N ALA A 158 -5.62 1.06 -3.25
CA ALA A 158 -5.54 2.03 -2.15
C ALA A 158 -4.87 1.43 -0.91
N ARG A 159 -3.78 0.69 -1.10
CA ARG A 159 -3.04 -0.04 -0.07
C ARG A 159 -1.53 0.12 -0.33
N PRO A 160 -0.69 0.03 0.70
CA PRO A 160 0.75 0.02 0.51
C PRO A 160 1.17 -1.18 -0.35
N TYR A 161 2.08 -0.95 -1.31
CA TYR A 161 2.61 -2.01 -2.17
C TYR A 161 3.57 -2.95 -1.44
N SER A 162 4.23 -2.47 -0.38
CA SER A 162 5.14 -3.27 0.43
C SER A 162 5.17 -2.77 1.88
N ASN A 163 5.37 -3.70 2.82
CA ASN A 163 5.79 -3.37 4.18
C ASN A 163 7.27 -2.95 4.14
N ALA A 164 7.52 -1.70 3.75
CA ALA A 164 8.87 -1.19 3.68
C ALA A 164 9.56 -1.32 5.04
N ILE A 165 10.77 -1.86 5.02
CA ILE A 165 11.66 -1.89 6.19
C ILE A 165 12.01 -0.43 6.49
N ASN A 166 11.93 -0.02 7.77
CA ASN A 166 12.21 1.33 8.30
C ASN A 166 11.08 2.37 8.27
N ASN A 167 9.82 1.95 8.12
CA ASN A 167 8.70 2.86 8.35
C ASN A 167 8.65 3.31 9.82
N GLU A 168 8.49 4.61 10.08
CA GLU A 168 8.60 5.17 11.44
C GLU A 168 7.41 4.80 12.35
N PHE A 169 6.24 4.56 11.77
CA PHE A 169 4.99 4.22 12.48
C PHE A 169 4.40 2.89 11.98
N GLY A 170 5.23 2.00 11.44
CA GLY A 170 4.81 0.68 10.98
C GLY A 170 4.22 0.61 9.56
N PRO A 171 3.51 -0.47 9.22
CA PRO A 171 2.91 -0.61 7.89
C PRO A 171 1.73 0.36 7.70
N GLY A 172 1.64 0.98 6.53
CA GLY A 172 0.55 1.91 6.23
C GLY A 172 0.78 2.76 4.99
N ILE A 173 -0.19 3.62 4.68
CA ILE A 173 -0.05 4.66 3.65
C ILE A 173 0.45 5.94 4.33
N TYR A 174 1.69 6.32 4.03
CA TYR A 174 2.34 7.50 4.56
C TYR A 174 2.01 8.74 3.73
N CYS A 175 1.33 9.69 4.34
CA CYS A 175 1.04 11.00 3.79
C CYS A 175 1.70 12.10 4.62
N THR A 176 1.73 13.31 4.11
CA THR A 176 2.30 14.48 4.79
C THR A 176 1.55 15.74 4.40
N PRO A 177 1.37 16.73 5.30
CA PRO A 177 0.85 18.03 4.93
C PRO A 177 1.95 18.90 4.29
N ASN A 178 3.22 18.50 4.39
CA ASN A 178 4.37 19.21 3.84
C ASN A 178 4.59 18.78 2.38
N PHE A 179 4.13 19.60 1.43
CA PHE A 179 4.19 19.25 0.00
C PHE A 179 5.61 18.94 -0.50
N ASP A 180 6.62 19.69 -0.03
CA ASP A 180 8.02 19.49 -0.40
C ASP A 180 8.54 18.09 -0.01
N VAL A 181 8.03 17.52 1.09
CA VAL A 181 8.33 16.15 1.50
C VAL A 181 7.78 15.17 0.48
N ALA A 182 6.49 15.26 0.13
CA ALA A 182 5.89 14.38 -0.88
C ALA A 182 6.60 14.50 -2.24
N VAL A 183 7.02 15.70 -2.63
CA VAL A 183 7.83 15.93 -3.83
C VAL A 183 9.17 15.20 -3.78
N GLU A 184 9.88 15.21 -2.65
CA GLU A 184 11.14 14.49 -2.46
C GLU A 184 10.94 12.98 -2.59
N TYR A 185 9.93 12.42 -1.92
CA TYR A 185 9.57 11.00 -2.00
C TYR A 185 9.15 10.56 -3.41
N SER A 186 8.54 11.44 -4.19
CA SER A 186 8.12 11.15 -5.57
C SER A 186 9.28 11.01 -6.57
N GLY A 187 10.51 11.39 -6.20
CA GLY A 187 11.64 11.32 -7.12
C GLY A 187 11.45 12.18 -8.39
N ARG A 188 12.02 11.77 -9.52
CA ARG A 188 12.00 12.55 -10.78
C ARG A 188 10.75 12.28 -11.62
N ASN A 189 10.37 11.00 -11.77
CA ASN A 189 9.33 10.55 -12.70
C ASN A 189 8.15 9.86 -11.97
N GLY A 190 7.92 10.23 -10.72
CA GLY A 190 6.88 9.65 -9.88
C GLY A 190 5.53 10.33 -10.02
N ALA A 191 4.68 10.18 -9.02
CA ALA A 191 3.45 10.93 -8.88
C ALA A 191 3.19 11.33 -7.44
N ILE A 192 2.42 12.40 -7.28
CA ILE A 192 1.93 12.88 -5.99
C ILE A 192 0.42 12.67 -5.98
N PHE A 193 -0.05 11.88 -5.03
CA PHE A 193 -1.47 11.75 -4.71
C PHE A 193 -1.83 12.85 -3.71
N VAL A 194 -2.94 13.52 -3.98
CA VAL A 194 -3.43 14.64 -3.20
C VAL A 194 -4.78 14.27 -2.62
N TYR A 195 -4.91 14.29 -1.31
CA TYR A 195 -6.14 13.95 -0.60
C TYR A 195 -6.72 15.18 0.08
N ASP A 196 -7.98 15.50 -0.17
CA ASP A 196 -8.68 16.55 0.58
C ASP A 196 -8.94 16.04 2.00
N TRP A 197 -8.20 16.59 2.95
CA TRP A 197 -8.23 16.20 4.36
C TRP A 197 -8.81 17.31 5.24
N SER A 198 -9.65 18.17 4.65
CA SER A 198 -10.24 19.31 5.34
C SER A 198 -11.12 18.91 6.53
N ASP A 199 -11.76 17.73 6.46
CA ASP A 199 -12.61 17.15 7.51
C ASP A 199 -11.86 16.14 8.40
N SER A 200 -10.53 16.05 8.27
CA SER A 200 -9.68 15.14 9.06
C SER A 200 -10.06 13.65 8.97
N GLY A 201 -10.63 13.20 7.84
CA GLY A 201 -11.04 11.81 7.67
C GLY A 201 -12.49 11.53 8.06
N GLY A 202 -13.20 12.53 8.61
CA GLY A 202 -14.61 12.43 9.02
C GLY A 202 -14.80 11.77 10.38
N ASP A 203 -16.04 11.77 10.87
CA ASP A 203 -16.37 11.44 12.27
C ASP A 203 -16.10 9.99 12.67
N SER A 204 -15.98 9.07 11.71
CA SER A 204 -15.78 7.64 11.97
C SER A 204 -14.31 7.22 12.03
N ILE A 205 -13.36 8.15 11.88
CA ILE A 205 -11.92 7.84 11.82
C ILE A 205 -11.25 8.17 13.15
N THR A 206 -10.65 7.14 13.75
CA THR A 206 -9.86 7.30 14.97
C THR A 206 -8.46 7.79 14.61
N THR A 207 -8.00 8.85 15.28
CA THR A 207 -6.70 9.46 15.03
C THR A 207 -5.90 9.60 16.31
N LYS A 208 -4.65 9.14 16.29
CA LYS A 208 -3.70 9.34 17.38
C LYS A 208 -2.54 10.24 16.96
N THR A 209 -2.30 11.26 17.77
CA THR A 209 -1.12 12.13 17.61
C THR A 209 -0.03 11.66 18.56
N LEU A 210 1.03 11.07 18.02
CA LEU A 210 2.17 10.63 18.79
C LEU A 210 3.06 11.84 19.15
N SER A 211 3.42 11.95 20.42
CA SER A 211 4.31 12.99 20.91
C SER A 211 5.20 12.48 22.05
N GLY A 212 6.23 13.26 22.39
CA GLY A 212 7.13 12.97 23.51
C GLY A 212 7.74 11.57 23.47
N LYS A 213 7.69 10.88 24.63
CA LYS A 213 8.26 9.54 24.80
C LYS A 213 7.57 8.48 23.93
N GLU A 214 6.25 8.55 23.81
CA GLU A 214 5.49 7.59 23.00
C GLU A 214 5.89 7.64 21.52
N TRP A 215 6.04 8.85 20.98
CA TRP A 215 6.59 9.05 19.63
C TRP A 215 8.00 8.44 19.50
N ALA A 216 8.90 8.76 20.44
CA ALA A 216 10.28 8.29 20.37
C ALA A 216 10.38 6.75 20.44
N ASP A 217 9.61 6.13 21.34
CA ASP A 217 9.58 4.67 21.50
C ASP A 217 8.97 4.00 20.25
N THR A 218 7.94 4.60 19.64
CA THR A 218 7.32 4.11 18.39
C THR A 218 8.29 4.16 17.21
N VAL A 219 8.89 5.33 16.95
CA VAL A 219 9.86 5.51 15.86
C VAL A 219 11.04 4.56 16.00
N LYS A 220 11.62 4.50 17.20
CA LYS A 220 12.78 3.67 17.47
C LYS A 220 12.46 2.19 17.33
N GLY A 221 11.30 1.75 17.85
CA GLY A 221 10.84 0.37 17.76
C GLY A 221 10.60 -0.09 16.33
N HIS A 222 9.94 0.71 15.49
CA HIS A 222 9.66 0.33 14.11
C HIS A 222 10.89 0.40 13.19
N ILE A 223 11.75 1.42 13.33
CA ILE A 223 13.01 1.47 12.56
C ILE A 223 13.90 0.27 12.89
N CYS A 224 13.87 -0.19 14.14
CA CYS A 224 14.73 -1.28 14.62
C CYS A 224 14.03 -2.63 14.69
N ILE A 225 12.87 -2.80 14.04
CA ILE A 225 11.98 -3.96 14.20
C ILE A 225 12.65 -5.31 13.89
N ALA A 226 13.70 -5.30 13.07
CA ALA A 226 14.44 -6.51 12.70
C ALA A 226 15.39 -7.03 13.80
N ASP A 227 15.78 -6.19 14.76
CA ASP A 227 16.66 -6.58 15.87
C ASP A 227 15.82 -7.03 17.07
N ILE A 228 15.65 -8.34 17.21
CA ILE A 228 14.84 -8.99 18.24
C ILE A 228 15.34 -8.77 19.67
N THR A 229 16.55 -8.21 19.84
CA THR A 229 17.09 -7.88 21.18
C THR A 229 16.59 -6.52 21.69
N ARG A 230 15.94 -5.74 20.81
CA ARG A 230 15.41 -4.41 21.14
C ARG A 230 13.94 -4.48 21.53
N PRO A 231 13.45 -3.53 22.34
CA PRO A 231 12.02 -3.40 22.61
C PRO A 231 11.23 -3.28 21.31
N SER A 232 10.13 -4.01 21.25
CA SER A 232 9.15 -3.87 20.18
C SER A 232 8.48 -2.49 20.25
N PRO A 233 8.01 -1.95 19.11
CA PRO A 233 7.25 -0.70 19.12
C PRO A 233 5.97 -0.84 19.94
N PRO A 234 5.49 0.24 20.60
CA PRO A 234 4.16 0.27 21.19
C PRO A 234 3.08 -0.08 20.15
N LEU A 235 2.02 -0.73 20.62
CA LEU A 235 0.85 -1.03 19.78
C LEU A 235 -0.04 0.21 19.69
N HIS A 236 -0.52 0.49 18.49
CA HIS A 236 -1.50 1.53 18.18
C HIS A 236 -2.58 0.90 17.30
N GLU A 237 -3.85 1.08 17.68
CA GLU A 237 -5.01 0.46 17.01
C GLU A 237 -5.82 1.49 16.20
N GLU A 238 -5.45 2.76 16.29
CA GLU A 238 -6.13 3.85 15.61
C GLU A 238 -5.96 3.78 14.10
N ASP A 239 -6.99 4.20 13.37
CA ASP A 239 -7.03 4.18 11.91
C ASP A 239 -5.96 5.06 11.28
N ILE A 240 -5.67 6.17 11.95
CA ILE A 240 -4.68 7.15 11.58
C ILE A 240 -3.71 7.38 12.74
N ILE A 241 -2.42 7.27 12.44
CA ILE A 241 -1.34 7.69 13.33
C ILE A 241 -0.66 8.91 12.72
N GLN A 242 -0.46 9.96 13.50
CA GLN A 242 0.24 11.16 13.04
C GLN A 242 1.29 11.64 14.03
N GLY A 243 2.35 12.26 13.52
CA GLY A 243 3.45 12.74 14.33
C GLY A 243 4.57 13.37 13.51
N PRO A 244 5.59 13.94 14.17
CA PRO A 244 6.77 14.45 13.49
C PRO A 244 7.51 13.36 12.71
N ILE A 245 8.14 13.75 11.60
CA ILE A 245 9.10 12.91 10.85
C ILE A 245 10.45 12.97 11.57
N THR A 246 11.18 11.86 11.64
CA THR A 246 12.51 11.87 12.23
C THR A 246 13.56 12.51 11.32
N SER A 247 14.51 13.26 11.89
CA SER A 247 15.61 13.89 11.14
C SER A 247 16.88 13.04 11.09
N ASN A 248 16.96 11.96 11.88
CA ASN A 248 18.16 11.14 12.04
C ASN A 248 17.92 9.64 11.83
N ASN A 249 17.05 9.27 10.87
CA ASN A 249 16.62 7.89 10.61
C ASN A 249 17.80 6.90 10.48
N ASN A 250 18.81 7.25 9.67
CA ASN A 250 20.02 6.44 9.51
C ASN A 250 20.76 6.20 10.83
N SER A 251 20.89 7.22 11.68
CA SER A 251 21.56 7.08 12.98
C SER A 251 20.77 6.17 13.94
N ILE A 252 19.44 6.17 13.86
CA ILE A 252 18.60 5.25 14.63
C ILE A 252 18.82 3.82 14.12
N TYR A 253 18.75 3.61 12.80
CA TYR A 253 18.91 2.30 12.18
C TYR A 253 20.28 1.68 12.45
N TYR A 254 21.37 2.41 12.16
CA TYR A 254 22.73 1.88 12.25
C TYR A 254 23.35 1.95 13.65
N HIS A 255 22.92 2.88 14.50
CA HIS A 255 23.58 3.15 15.80
C HIS A 255 22.63 3.16 17.00
N TYR A 256 21.34 2.87 16.79
CA TYR A 256 20.33 2.86 17.85
C TYR A 256 20.24 4.16 18.66
N CYS A 257 20.54 5.29 18.01
CA CYS A 257 20.43 6.61 18.61
C CYS A 257 18.98 6.94 19.00
N ASN A 258 18.82 7.94 19.87
CA ASN A 258 17.49 8.47 20.17
C ASN A 258 16.94 9.23 18.95
N PRO A 259 15.65 9.07 18.60
CA PRO A 259 15.05 9.81 17.51
C PRO A 259 15.03 11.31 17.79
N ILE A 260 15.26 12.10 16.74
CA ILE A 260 15.17 13.57 16.77
C ILE A 260 13.99 13.97 15.88
N GLN A 261 13.09 14.79 16.42
CA GLN A 261 11.96 15.32 15.66
C GLN A 261 12.43 16.35 14.63
N SER A 262 11.83 16.34 13.45
CA SER A 262 11.90 17.45 12.50
C SER A 262 10.66 18.33 12.60
N GLU A 263 10.71 19.51 11.98
CA GLU A 263 9.55 20.41 11.85
C GLU A 263 8.47 19.89 10.88
N LYS A 264 8.72 18.75 10.22
CA LYS A 264 7.83 18.16 9.21
C LYS A 264 6.98 17.07 9.84
N PHE A 265 5.77 16.91 9.34
CA PHE A 265 4.78 15.97 9.88
C PHE A 265 4.45 14.85 8.90
N GLN A 266 4.12 13.69 9.44
CA GLN A 266 3.57 12.56 8.69
C GLN A 266 2.27 12.09 9.31
N ILE A 267 1.38 11.63 8.45
CA ILE A 267 0.09 11.03 8.78
C ILE A 267 0.08 9.66 8.10
N VAL A 268 -0.28 8.62 8.83
CA VAL A 268 -0.20 7.24 8.36
C VAL A 268 -1.55 6.59 8.54
N ALA A 269 -2.14 6.13 7.43
CA ALA A 269 -3.29 5.24 7.50
C ALA A 269 -2.81 3.80 7.69
N THR A 270 -3.16 3.23 8.84
CA THR A 270 -2.66 1.94 9.34
C THR A 270 -3.70 0.84 9.21
N THR A 271 -5.00 1.18 9.25
CA THR A 271 -6.12 0.24 9.12
C THR A 271 -6.80 0.35 7.76
N ASP A 272 -7.61 -0.64 7.43
CA ASP A 272 -8.46 -0.60 6.23
C ASP A 272 -9.42 0.60 6.23
N ASN A 273 -9.94 0.99 7.40
CA ASN A 273 -10.82 2.15 7.53
C ASN A 273 -10.07 3.45 7.23
N GLY A 274 -8.87 3.64 7.80
CA GLY A 274 -8.03 4.79 7.51
C GLY A 274 -7.64 4.87 6.03
N MET A 275 -7.28 3.73 5.43
CA MET A 275 -6.92 3.67 4.01
C MET A 275 -8.12 3.91 3.09
N ASN A 276 -9.31 3.44 3.46
CA ASN A 276 -10.55 3.74 2.75
C ASN A 276 -10.92 5.22 2.87
N ALA A 277 -10.70 5.84 4.05
CA ALA A 277 -10.94 7.26 4.25
C ALA A 277 -10.02 8.15 3.41
N LEU A 278 -8.75 7.76 3.23
CA LEU A 278 -7.86 8.39 2.25
C LEU A 278 -8.38 8.22 0.83
N ALA A 279 -8.72 6.98 0.44
CA ALA A 279 -9.15 6.68 -0.92
C ALA A 279 -10.42 7.47 -1.31
N SER A 280 -11.41 7.53 -0.42
CA SER A 280 -12.64 8.29 -0.63
C SER A 280 -12.43 9.82 -0.67
N ARG A 281 -11.24 10.28 -0.31
CA ARG A 281 -10.83 11.69 -0.29
C ARG A 281 -9.77 12.03 -1.35
N LEU A 282 -9.46 11.11 -2.26
CA LEU A 282 -8.53 11.39 -3.35
C LEU A 282 -9.05 12.57 -4.18
N TYR A 283 -8.35 13.69 -4.12
CA TYR A 283 -8.69 14.93 -4.82
C TYR A 283 -8.02 15.01 -6.18
N GLY A 284 -6.76 14.55 -6.27
CA GLY A 284 -6.06 14.54 -7.53
C GLY A 284 -4.75 13.75 -7.55
N ILE A 285 -4.22 13.58 -8.76
CA ILE A 285 -2.95 12.91 -9.03
C ILE A 285 -2.11 13.81 -9.93
N ILE A 286 -0.94 14.20 -9.44
CA ILE A 286 0.05 15.01 -10.15
C ILE A 286 1.16 14.07 -10.63
N TYR A 287 1.28 13.87 -11.93
CA TYR A 287 2.39 13.12 -12.49
C TYR A 287 3.61 14.01 -12.71
N LEU A 288 4.79 13.50 -12.36
CA LEU A 288 6.05 14.21 -12.53
C LEU A 288 6.77 13.72 -13.79
N CYS A 289 7.20 14.67 -14.61
CA CYS A 289 8.08 14.46 -15.76
C CYS A 289 9.32 15.36 -15.67
#